data_AF-W1YF63-F1
#
_entry.id   AF-W1YF63-F1
#
_cell.length_a   1.000
_cell.length_b   1.000
_cell.length_c   1.000
_cell.angle_alpha   90.00
_cell.angle_beta   90.00
_cell.angle_gamma   90.00
#
_symmetry.space_group_name_H-M   'P 1'
#
loop_
_entity.id
_entity.type
_entity.pdbx_description
1 polymer ?
#
loop_
_entity_poly.entity_id
_entity_poly.type
_entity_poly.pdbx_seq_one_letter_code
_entity_poly.pdbx_strand_id
1 'polypeptide(L)' 'MESTWSEIGDKSYGIYLAHPFWLLIISGVMAKYNLLYTVVNVLAMYVMALGLSYLTAVTLNHVPKPLRKFILG' A
#
# COMPACT_ATOMS: atom_id res chain seq x y z
N MET A 1 -19.85 -12.53 13.17
CA MET A 1 -18.44 -12.31 12.81
C MET A 1 -18.43 -11.89 11.36
N GLU A 2 -18.11 -10.63 11.06
CA GLU A 2 -17.72 -10.30 9.69
C GLU A 2 -16.50 -11.16 9.37
N SER A 3 -16.58 -11.93 8.28
CA SER A 3 -15.46 -12.79 7.89
C SER A 3 -14.24 -11.89 7.66
N THR A 4 -13.04 -12.36 8.03
CA THR A 4 -11.77 -11.67 7.77
C THR A 4 -11.65 -11.16 6.33
N TRP A 5 -12.32 -11.82 5.39
CA TRP A 5 -12.45 -11.44 3.99
C TRP A 5 -13.23 -10.13 3.75
N SER A 6 -14.28 -9.86 4.52
CA SER A 6 -15.04 -8.60 4.46
C SER A 6 -14.21 -7.42 4.95
N GLU A 7 -13.42 -7.63 6.00
CA GLU A 7 -12.53 -6.61 6.55
C GLU A 7 -11.35 -6.28 5.62
N ILE A 8 -10.82 -7.30 4.93
CA ILE A 8 -9.84 -7.12 3.84
C ILE A 8 -10.50 -6.41 2.66
N GLY A 9 -11.76 -6.74 2.34
CA GLY A 9 -12.56 -6.07 1.30
C GLY A 9 -12.78 -4.59 1.57
N ASP A 10 -13.17 -4.20 2.78
CA ASP A 10 -13.37 -2.79 3.14
C ASP A 10 -12.05 -1.99 3.16
N LYS A 11 -10.94 -2.65 3.49
CA LYS A 11 -9.60 -2.04 3.47
C LYS A 11 -8.99 -2.00 2.06
N SER A 12 -9.51 -2.80 1.13
CA SER A 12 -8.95 -2.94 -0.22
C SER A 12 -8.96 -1.64 -1.01
N TYR A 13 -9.96 -0.78 -0.85
CA TYR A 13 -10.02 0.52 -1.52
C TYR A 13 -8.84 1.43 -1.13
N GLY A 14 -8.47 1.45 0.15
CA GLY A 14 -7.30 2.19 0.63
C GLY A 14 -5.97 1.60 0.15
N ILE A 15 -5.93 0.27 0.00
CA ILE A 15 -4.77 -0.44 -0.56
C ILE A 15 -4.60 -0.06 -2.03
N TYR A 16 -5.65 -0.12 -2.85
CA TYR A 16 -5.58 0.27 -4.28
C TYR A 16 -5.16 1.72 -4.49
N LEU A 17 -5.56 2.62 -3.58
CA LEU A 17 -5.17 4.03 -3.68
C LEU A 17 -3.69 4.25 -3.32
N ALA A 18 -3.18 3.54 -2.30
CA ALA A 18 -1.81 3.69 -1.82
C ALA A 18 -0.79 2.88 -2.63
N HIS A 19 -1.22 1.80 -3.28
CA HIS A 19 -0.33 0.86 -3.98
C HIS A 19 0.51 1.50 -5.10
N PRO A 20 -0.04 2.33 -6.00
CA PRO A 20 0.73 3.01 -7.02
C PRO A 20 1.79 3.94 -6.43
N PHE A 21 1.48 4.62 -5.32
CA PHE A 21 2.42 5.52 -4.64
C PHE A 21 3.60 4.76 -4.03
N TRP A 22 3.35 3.64 -3.35
CA TRP A 22 4.42 2.81 -2.80
C TRP A 22 5.31 2.21 -3.90
N LEU A 23 4.73 1.81 -5.03
CA LEU A 23 5.51 1.34 -6.18
C LEU A 23 6.44 2.42 -6.72
N LEU A 24 5.99 3.68 -6.84
CA LEU A 24 6.83 4.81 -7.26
C LEU A 24 7.98 5.08 -6.28
N ILE A 25 7.70 5.07 -4.97
CA ILE A 25 8.71 5.28 -3.93
C ILE A 25 9.77 4.17 -3.97
N ILE A 26 9.34 2.90 -4.02
CA ILE A 26 10.28 1.77 -4.03
C ILE A 26 11.08 1.76 -5.34
N SER A 27 10.48 2.16 -6.47
CA SER A 27 11.20 2.31 -7.74
C SER A 27 12.30 3.37 -7.65
N GLY A 28 12.02 4.50 -6.99
CA GLY A 28 13.03 5.53 -6.69
C GLY A 28 14.14 5.03 -5.76
N VAL A 29 13.79 4.21 -4.77
CA VAL A 29 14.76 3.54 -3.89
C VAL A 29 15.65 2.57 -4.69
N MET A 30 15.08 1.75 -5.57
CA MET A 30 15.85 0.86 -6.43
C MET A 30 16.82 1.62 -7.33
N ALA A 31 16.38 2.74 -7.90
CA ALA A 31 17.26 3.61 -8.69
C ALA A 31 18.42 4.18 -7.87
N LYS A 32 18.16 4.62 -6.62
CA LYS A 32 19.21 5.11 -5.70
C LYS A 32 20.28 4.04 -5.40
N TYR A 33 19.87 2.78 -5.27
CA TYR A 33 20.76 1.67 -4.97
C TYR A 33 21.28 0.94 -6.22
N ASN A 34 21.02 1.47 -7.44
CA ASN A 34 21.36 0.82 -8.72
C ASN A 34 20.86 -0.62 -8.83
N LEU A 35 19.71 -0.92 -8.23
CA LEU A 35 19.08 -2.23 -8.32
C LEU A 35 18.37 -2.36 -9.67
N LEU A 36 18.72 -3.40 -10.42
CA LEU A 36 18.09 -3.73 -11.69
C LEU A 36 16.69 -4.33 -11.47
N TYR A 37 15.80 -4.18 -12.45
CA TYR A 37 14.48 -4.81 -12.49
C TYR A 37 14.57 -6.29 -12.86
N THR A 38 15.29 -7.07 -12.06
CA THR A 38 15.29 -8.54 -12.17
C THR A 38 13.99 -9.10 -11.60
N VAL A 39 13.64 -10.32 -11.99
CA VAL A 39 12.42 -11.01 -11.52
C VAL A 39 12.35 -11.03 -9.99
N VAL A 40 13.46 -11.36 -9.32
CA VAL A 40 13.53 -11.40 -7.85
C VAL A 40 13.29 -10.02 -7.24
N ASN A 41 13.91 -8.98 -7.78
CA ASN A 41 13.78 -7.62 -7.27
C ASN A 41 12.35 -7.10 -7.48
N VAL A 42 11.73 -7.39 -8.62
CA VAL A 42 10.35 -7.03 -8.91
C VAL A 42 9.38 -7.73 -7.95
N LEU A 43 9.55 -9.03 -7.70
CA LEU A 43 8.72 -9.75 -6.73
C LEU A 43 8.86 -9.18 -5.31
N ALA A 44 10.09 -8.90 -4.88
CA ALA A 44 10.32 -8.24 -3.59
C ALA A 44 9.66 -6.86 -3.54
N MET A 45 9.74 -6.08 -4.63
CA MET A 45 9.08 -4.79 -4.78
C MET A 45 7.57 -4.90 -4.58
N TYR A 46 6.93 -5.88 -5.22
CA TYR A 46 5.49 -6.10 -5.13
C TYR A 46 5.06 -6.49 -3.71
N VAL A 47 5.79 -7.40 -3.06
CA VAL A 47 5.49 -7.83 -1.69
C VAL A 47 5.63 -6.65 -0.72
N MET A 48 6.68 -5.84 -0.85
CA MET A 48 6.86 -4.64 -0.04
C MET A 48 5.77 -3.60 -0.29
N ALA A 49 5.44 -3.34 -1.56
CA ALA A 49 4.38 -2.40 -1.91
C ALA A 49 3.02 -2.86 -1.36
N LEU A 50 2.68 -4.15 -1.45
CA LEU A 50 1.45 -4.70 -0.87
C LEU A 50 1.43 -4.54 0.65
N GLY A 51 2.51 -4.91 1.34
CA GLY A 51 2.61 -4.78 2.79
C GLY A 51 2.47 -3.33 3.27
N LEU A 52 3.16 -2.40 2.61
CA LEU A 52 3.08 -0.97 2.93
C LEU A 52 1.71 -0.38 2.61
N SER A 53 1.07 -0.84 1.54
CA SER A 53 -0.30 -0.42 1.18
C SER A 53 -1.32 -0.91 2.21
N TYR A 54 -1.18 -2.15 2.69
CA TYR A 54 -2.00 -2.68 3.78
C TYR A 54 -1.78 -1.91 5.07
N LEU A 55 -0.52 -1.66 5.45
CA LEU A 55 -0.20 -0.84 6.62
C LEU A 55 -0.81 0.56 6.49
N THR A 56 -0.66 1.20 5.34
CA THR A 56 -1.26 2.52 5.08
C THR A 56 -2.77 2.48 5.26
N ALA A 57 -3.46 1.48 4.72
CA ALA A 57 -4.90 1.32 4.87
C ALA A 57 -5.32 1.04 6.33
N VAL A 58 -4.52 0.31 7.10
CA VAL A 58 -4.77 0.08 8.54
C VAL A 58 -4.57 1.37 9.33
N THR A 59 -3.47 2.09 9.11
CA THR A 59 -3.20 3.37 9.79
C THR A 59 -4.28 4.40 9.45
N LEU A 60 -4.75 4.44 8.20
CA LEU A 60 -5.82 5.33 7.75
C LEU A 60 -7.17 5.02 8.44
N ASN A 61 -7.38 3.80 8.94
CA ASN A 61 -8.54 3.46 9.75
C ASN A 61 -8.44 3.89 11.22
N HIS A 62 -7.23 4.14 11.73
CA HIS A 62 -7.03 4.75 13.05
C HIS A 62 -7.10 6.28 13.01
N VAL A 63 -7.06 6.88 11.81
CA VAL A 63 -7.27 8.31 11.64
C VAL A 63 -8.77 8.65 11.76
N PRO A 64 -9.16 9.64 12.59
CA PRO A 64 -10.56 9.99 12.79
C PRO A 64 -11.26 10.34 11.47
N LYS A 65 -12.50 9.87 11.31
CA LYS A 65 -13.36 10.00 10.12
C LYS A 65 -13.30 11.35 9.36
N PRO A 66 -13.27 12.53 10.02
CA PRO A 66 -13.17 13.81 9.31
C PRO A 66 -11.87 13.97 8.51
N LEU A 67 -10.73 13.50 9.03
CA LEU A 67 -9.45 13.56 8.30
C LEU A 67 -9.42 12.56 7.15
N ARG A 68 -9.97 11.36 7.36
CA ARG A 68 -10.03 10.31 6.33
C ARG A 68 -10.83 10.77 5.11
N LYS A 69 -11.93 11.50 5.30
CA LYS A 69 -12.72 12.10 4.21
C LYS A 69 -11.95 13.21 3.48
N PHE A 70 -11.18 14.02 4.21
CA PHE A 70 -10.35 15.07 3.59
C PHE A 70 -9.18 14.53 2.75
N ILE A 71 -8.59 13.40 3.16
CA ILE A 71 -7.45 12.77 2.45
C ILE A 71 -7.92 11.91 1.27
N LEU A 72 -9.08 11.25 1.38
CA LEU A 72 -9.63 10.37 0.35
C LEU A 72 -10.58 11.06 -0.64
N GLY A 73 -11.06 12.27 -0.32
CA GLY A 73 -12.11 12.98 -1.06
C GLY A 73 -13.50 12.79 -0.47
#